data_AF-A0A538RM79-F1
#
_entry.id   AF-A0A538RM79-F1
#
_cell.length_a   1.000
_cell.length_b   1.000
_cell.length_c   1.000
_cell.angle_alpha   90.00
_cell.angle_beta   90.00
_cell.angle_gamma   90.00
#
_symmetry.space_group_name_H-M   'P 1'
#
loop_
_entity.id
_entity.type
_entity.pdbx_description
1 polymer ?
#
loop_
_entity_poly.entity_id
_entity_poly.type
_entity_poly.pdbx_seq_one_letter_code
_entity_poly.pdbx_strand_id
1 'polypeptide(L)'
;MASVSQKTVTRKSCPLRKRLLDMRGSLLGLHKALILAEQVTYERINGRVASNSELLQLVLNDPWFTWLHPLSQLVVRLDELLDDESELSLVEVEHFLIEARALIRPSEEGDGFERSYYEALQREPDVIFAHVEVKKLLTKIAA
;
A
#
# COMPACT_ATOMS: atom_id res chain seq x y z
N MET A 1 -12.55 -39.77 29.60
CA MET A 1 -11.45 -40.56 28.99
C MET A 1 -11.95 -40.96 27.60
N ALA A 2 -11.40 -40.58 26.45
CA ALA A 2 -10.19 -39.87 26.05
C ALA A 2 -10.58 -38.92 24.89
N SER A 3 -10.18 -37.63 24.94
CA SER A 3 -9.15 -37.04 24.07
C SER A 3 -8.88 -37.76 22.74
N VAL A 4 -9.12 -37.05 21.63
CA VAL A 4 -8.11 -36.61 20.65
C VAL A 4 -8.84 -36.32 19.33
N SER A 5 -8.86 -35.04 18.92
CA SER A 5 -8.37 -34.66 17.59
C SER A 5 -8.24 -33.14 17.53
N GLN A 6 -7.17 -32.65 18.15
CA GLN A 6 -6.59 -31.37 17.75
C GLN A 6 -6.12 -31.55 16.30
N LYS A 7 -6.95 -31.17 15.33
CA LYS A 7 -6.47 -30.81 14.00
C LYS A 7 -5.78 -29.46 14.12
N THR A 8 -4.59 -29.45 14.71
CA THR A 8 -3.60 -28.42 14.48
C THR A 8 -3.12 -28.58 13.05
N VAL A 9 -3.92 -28.08 12.10
CA VAL A 9 -3.42 -27.78 10.76
C VAL A 9 -2.39 -26.68 10.97
N THR A 10 -1.13 -27.08 11.02
CA THR A 10 0.00 -26.18 10.83
C THR A 10 -0.21 -25.52 9.47
N ARG A 11 -0.77 -24.31 9.50
CA ARG A 11 -0.99 -23.45 8.33
C ARG A 11 0.41 -23.13 7.76
N LYS A 12 0.98 -24.05 6.99
CA LYS A 12 2.20 -23.80 6.20
C LYS A 12 1.93 -22.51 5.43
N SER A 13 2.66 -21.43 5.73
CA SER A 13 2.42 -20.17 5.03
C SER A 13 2.60 -20.44 3.54
N CYS A 14 1.51 -20.39 2.78
CA CYS A 14 1.57 -20.53 1.33
C CYS A 14 2.56 -19.47 0.79
N PRO A 15 3.49 -19.81 -0.12
CA PRO A 15 4.42 -18.84 -0.71
C PRO A 15 3.72 -17.59 -1.27
N LEU A 16 2.49 -17.76 -1.77
CA LEU A 16 1.63 -16.66 -2.22
C LEU A 16 1.19 -15.74 -1.08
N ARG A 17 0.78 -16.30 0.05
CA ARG A 17 0.41 -15.50 1.24
C ARG A 17 1.60 -14.70 1.75
N LYS A 18 2.79 -15.31 1.80
CA LYS A 18 4.02 -14.59 2.17
C LYS A 18 4.29 -13.42 1.22
N ARG A 19 4.12 -13.64 -0.09
CA ARG A 19 4.29 -12.58 -1.11
C ARG A 19 3.32 -11.42 -0.91
N LEU A 20 2.05 -11.71 -0.63
CA LEU A 20 1.04 -10.69 -0.34
C LEU A 20 1.35 -9.94 0.96
N LEU A 21 1.84 -10.62 2.00
CA LEU A 21 2.30 -9.97 3.25
C LEU A 21 3.49 -9.03 3.02
N ASP A 22 4.47 -9.45 2.22
CA ASP A 22 5.61 -8.60 1.83
C ASP A 22 5.12 -7.36 1.04
N MET A 23 4.18 -7.57 0.11
CA MET A 23 3.57 -6.49 -0.66
C MET A 23 2.79 -5.53 0.24
N ARG A 24 2.03 -6.04 1.21
CA ARG A 24 1.29 -5.24 2.19
C ARG A 24 2.23 -4.31 2.97
N GLY A 25 3.32 -4.87 3.49
CA GLY A 25 4.33 -4.09 4.21
C GLY A 25 4.90 -2.98 3.33
N SER A 26 5.21 -3.28 2.07
CA SER A 26 5.77 -2.32 1.14
C SER A 26 4.77 -1.22 0.74
N LEU A 27 3.49 -1.56 0.51
CA LEU A 27 2.44 -0.59 0.17
C LEU A 27 2.12 0.32 1.37
N LEU A 28 2.07 -0.22 2.59
CA LEU A 28 1.93 0.59 3.80
C LEU A 28 3.12 1.52 4.01
N GLY A 29 4.34 1.06 3.72
CA GLY A 29 5.54 1.89 3.74
C GLY A 29 5.45 3.06 2.75
N LEU A 30 5.02 2.78 1.51
CA LEU A 30 4.79 3.80 0.49
C LEU A 30 3.70 4.80 0.90
N HIS A 31 2.56 4.31 1.38
CA HIS A 31 1.46 5.17 1.82
C HIS A 31 1.90 6.11 2.95
N LYS A 32 2.64 5.59 3.93
CA LYS A 32 3.21 6.42 5.01
C LYS A 32 4.17 7.48 4.48
N ALA A 33 5.08 7.13 3.57
CA ALA A 33 6.02 8.09 3.00
C ALA A 33 5.29 9.22 2.27
N LEU A 34 4.23 8.90 1.53
CA LEU A 34 3.41 9.89 0.84
C LEU A 34 2.66 10.81 1.81
N ILE A 35 2.06 10.26 2.88
CA ILE A 35 1.41 11.09 3.93
C ILE A 35 2.40 12.08 4.53
N LEU A 36 3.62 11.63 4.86
CA LEU A 36 4.63 12.50 5.45
C LEU A 36 5.11 13.58 4.46
N ALA A 37 5.29 13.21 3.19
CA ALA A 37 5.64 14.16 2.14
C ALA A 37 4.56 15.24 1.97
N GLU A 38 3.28 14.85 2.03
CA GLU A 38 2.15 15.78 1.92
C GLU A 38 1.96 16.60 3.18
N GLN A 39 2.18 16.04 4.37
CA GLN A 39 2.16 16.76 5.64
C GLN A 39 3.11 17.96 5.58
N VAL A 40 4.35 17.78 5.10
CA VAL A 40 5.33 18.88 5.00
C VAL A 40 4.82 20.01 4.10
N THR A 41 4.18 19.68 2.97
CA THR A 41 3.63 20.69 2.06
C THR A 41 2.41 21.37 2.65
N TYR A 42 1.52 20.60 3.27
CA TYR A 42 0.31 21.07 3.93
C TYR A 42 0.67 22.04 5.06
N GLU A 43 1.62 21.67 5.91
CA GLU A 43 2.03 22.48 7.08
C GLU A 43 2.64 23.81 6.68
N ARG A 44 3.33 23.87 5.53
CA ARG A 44 3.89 25.11 4.99
C ARG A 44 2.83 26.14 4.63
N ILE A 45 1.61 25.69 4.29
CA ILE A 45 0.51 26.55 3.84
C ILE A 45 -0.51 26.79 4.96
N ASN A 46 -0.85 25.74 5.72
CA ASN A 46 -1.95 25.75 6.68
C ASN A 46 -1.49 25.86 8.14
N GLY A 47 -0.18 25.81 8.39
CA GLY A 47 0.38 25.76 9.74
C GLY A 47 0.58 24.34 10.25
N ARG A 48 1.25 24.22 11.40
CA ARG A 48 1.71 22.94 11.95
C ARG A 48 0.54 22.03 12.34
N VAL A 49 0.61 20.75 11.96
CA VAL A 49 -0.30 19.71 12.44
C VAL A 49 0.12 19.32 13.87
N ALA A 50 -0.79 19.46 14.83
CA ALA A 50 -0.47 19.36 16.24
C ALA A 50 -0.33 17.91 16.74
N SER A 51 -0.95 16.94 16.05
CA SER A 51 -0.98 15.54 16.51
C SER A 51 -1.16 14.52 15.38
N ASN A 52 -0.81 13.27 15.64
CA ASN A 52 -1.06 12.15 14.73
C ASN A 52 -2.57 11.91 14.49
N SER A 53 -3.41 12.16 15.49
CA SER A 53 -4.86 12.07 15.35
C SER A 53 -5.40 13.12 14.39
N GLU A 54 -4.86 14.33 14.44
CA GLU A 54 -5.24 15.40 13.51
C GLU A 54 -4.76 15.09 12.09
N LEU A 55 -3.52 14.63 11.93
CA LEU A 55 -3.02 14.17 10.63
C LEU A 55 -3.91 13.08 10.04
N LEU A 56 -4.33 12.10 10.85
CA LEU A 56 -5.26 11.07 10.41
C LEU A 56 -6.60 11.66 9.95
N GLN A 57 -7.17 12.62 10.71
CA GLN A 57 -8.42 13.28 10.30
C GLN A 57 -8.27 14.04 8.98
N LEU A 58 -7.12 14.69 8.75
CA LEU A 58 -6.82 15.34 7.47
C LEU A 58 -6.72 14.32 6.34
N VAL A 59 -5.97 13.24 6.52
CA VAL A 59 -5.82 12.18 5.52
C VAL A 59 -7.17 11.57 5.13
N LEU A 60 -8.11 11.47 6.08
CA LEU A 60 -9.42 10.86 5.86
C LEU A 60 -10.44 11.81 5.24
N ASN A 61 -10.39 13.11 5.54
CA ASN A 61 -11.50 14.02 5.26
C ASN A 61 -11.11 15.28 4.45
N ASP A 62 -9.83 15.66 4.43
CA ASP A 62 -9.39 16.88 3.79
C ASP A 62 -9.15 16.66 2.27
N PRO A 63 -9.71 17.52 1.40
CA PRO A 63 -9.50 17.44 -0.05
C PRO A 63 -8.03 17.35 -0.48
N TRP A 64 -7.11 17.94 0.28
CA TRP A 64 -5.67 17.89 0.03
C TRP A 64 -5.14 16.47 -0.08
N PHE A 65 -5.65 15.54 0.74
CA PHE A 65 -5.15 14.17 0.82
C PHE A 65 -5.96 13.18 -0.03
N THR A 66 -7.05 13.61 -0.67
CA THR A 66 -7.95 12.72 -1.43
C THR A 66 -7.26 11.95 -2.55
N TRP A 67 -6.19 12.50 -3.12
CA TRP A 67 -5.41 11.82 -4.14
C TRP A 67 -4.69 10.58 -3.62
N LEU A 68 -4.53 10.39 -2.29
CA LEU A 68 -3.96 9.17 -1.69
C LEU A 68 -4.96 8.01 -1.57
N HIS A 69 -6.27 8.28 -1.69
CA HIS A 69 -7.32 7.27 -1.51
C HIS A 69 -7.17 6.03 -2.40
N PRO A 70 -6.77 6.13 -3.69
CA PRO A 70 -6.55 4.94 -4.52
C PRO A 70 -5.54 3.96 -3.93
N LEU A 71 -4.48 4.46 -3.28
CA LEU A 71 -3.49 3.61 -2.62
C LEU A 71 -4.04 2.98 -1.34
N SER A 72 -4.81 3.73 -0.55
CA SER A 72 -5.51 3.19 0.62
C SER A 72 -6.49 2.08 0.23
N GLN A 73 -7.25 2.26 -0.85
CA GLN A 73 -8.17 1.23 -1.36
C GLN A 73 -7.42 -0.02 -1.84
N LEU A 74 -6.26 0.14 -2.47
CA LEU A 74 -5.41 -0.99 -2.84
C LEU A 74 -4.93 -1.78 -1.62
N VAL A 75 -4.55 -1.10 -0.53
CA VAL A 75 -4.19 -1.76 0.74
C VAL A 75 -5.37 -2.47 1.38
N VAL A 76 -6.57 -1.86 1.39
CA VAL A 76 -7.78 -2.50 1.92
C VAL A 76 -8.10 -3.79 1.15
N ARG A 77 -8.08 -3.76 -0.19
CA ARG A 77 -8.31 -4.96 -1.00
C ARG A 77 -7.26 -6.05 -0.76
N LEU A 78 -6.02 -5.67 -0.47
CA LEU A 78 -4.99 -6.63 -0.09
C LEU A 78 -5.26 -7.25 1.29
N ASP A 79 -5.73 -6.45 2.23
CA ASP A 79 -6.09 -6.91 3.57
C ASP A 79 -7.28 -7.87 3.50
N GLU A 80 -8.29 -7.57 2.68
CA GLU A 80 -9.42 -8.47 2.39
C GLU A 80 -8.94 -9.79 1.78
N LEU A 81 -8.05 -9.74 0.78
CA LEU A 81 -7.47 -10.94 0.15
C LEU A 81 -6.65 -11.77 1.15
N LEU A 82 -5.99 -11.13 2.11
CA LEU A 82 -5.19 -11.80 3.15
C LEU A 82 -6.04 -12.37 4.29
N ASP A 83 -7.22 -11.80 4.54
CA ASP A 83 -8.17 -12.24 5.58
C ASP A 83 -9.05 -13.40 5.11
N ASP A 84 -9.21 -13.57 3.79
CA ASP A 84 -9.93 -14.72 3.24
C ASP A 84 -9.32 -16.04 3.73
N GLU A 85 -10.18 -16.87 4.31
CA GLU A 85 -9.85 -18.18 4.86
C GLU A 85 -9.74 -19.25 3.74
N SER A 86 -10.17 -18.93 2.52
CA SER A 86 -10.03 -19.75 1.32
C SER A 86 -8.57 -19.88 0.85
N GLU A 87 -8.31 -20.86 -0.02
CA GLU A 87 -6.97 -21.02 -0.61
C GLU A 87 -6.74 -19.95 -1.68
N LEU A 88 -5.77 -19.06 -1.45
CA LEU A 88 -5.32 -18.07 -2.44
C LEU A 88 -4.96 -18.72 -3.77
N SER A 89 -5.64 -18.33 -4.85
CA SER A 89 -5.29 -18.75 -6.20
C SER A 89 -4.15 -17.90 -6.79
N LEU A 90 -3.40 -18.48 -7.72
CA LEU A 90 -2.39 -17.75 -8.48
C LEU A 90 -2.99 -16.59 -9.28
N VAL A 91 -4.19 -16.78 -9.82
CA VAL A 91 -4.89 -15.79 -10.66
C VAL A 91 -5.27 -14.56 -9.86
N GLU A 92 -5.78 -14.72 -8.64
CA GLU A 92 -6.13 -13.59 -7.76
C GLU A 92 -4.90 -12.77 -7.39
N VAL A 93 -3.79 -13.45 -7.06
CA VAL A 93 -2.53 -12.77 -6.74
C VAL A 93 -1.98 -12.03 -7.96
N GLU A 94 -2.00 -12.64 -9.14
CA GLU A 94 -1.55 -11.98 -10.38
C GLU A 94 -2.41 -10.76 -10.72
N HIS A 95 -3.74 -10.88 -10.59
CA HIS A 95 -4.67 -9.78 -10.83
C HIS A 95 -4.37 -8.59 -9.89
N PHE A 96 -4.21 -8.86 -8.59
CA PHE A 96 -3.84 -7.84 -7.62
C PHE A 96 -2.50 -7.16 -7.97
N LEU A 97 -1.50 -7.93 -8.38
CA LEU A 97 -0.18 -7.39 -8.73
C LEU A 97 -0.22 -6.54 -10.01
N ILE A 98 -1.08 -6.86 -10.98
CA ILE A 98 -1.32 -6.04 -12.17
C ILE A 98 -1.93 -4.71 -11.78
N GLU A 99 -2.96 -4.71 -10.93
CA GLU A 99 -3.60 -3.49 -10.44
C GLU A 99 -2.63 -2.61 -9.64
N ALA A 100 -1.85 -3.22 -8.73
CA ALA A 100 -0.82 -2.51 -7.97
C ALA A 100 0.24 -1.88 -8.89
N ARG A 101 0.65 -2.59 -9.94
CA ARG A 101 1.59 -2.06 -10.93
C ARG A 101 1.00 -0.91 -11.74
N ALA A 102 -0.28 -0.99 -12.10
CA ALA A 102 -0.99 0.04 -12.84
C ALA A 102 -1.12 1.32 -12.01
N LEU A 103 -1.53 1.20 -10.74
CA LEU A 103 -1.69 2.36 -9.86
C LEU A 103 -0.36 3.07 -9.60
N ILE A 104 0.72 2.32 -9.37
CA ILE A 104 2.04 2.88 -8.99
C ILE A 104 2.86 3.22 -10.24
N ARG A 105 2.21 3.89 -11.18
CA ARG A 105 2.79 4.41 -12.41
C ARG A 105 2.76 5.94 -12.34
N PRO A 106 3.92 6.59 -12.09
CA PRO A 106 3.97 8.04 -12.14
C PRO A 106 3.79 8.54 -13.58
N SER A 107 3.10 9.67 -13.74
CA SER A 107 2.88 10.30 -15.05
C SER A 107 2.96 11.82 -14.91
N GLU A 108 3.83 12.46 -15.68
CA GLU A 108 3.93 13.92 -15.72
C GLU A 108 2.69 14.54 -16.40
N GLU A 109 2.11 13.86 -17.37
CA GLU A 109 0.93 14.32 -18.13
C GLU A 109 -0.39 13.73 -17.60
N GLY A 110 -0.34 12.93 -16.53
CA GLY A 110 -1.50 12.29 -15.94
C GLY A 110 -2.40 13.27 -15.18
N ASP A 111 -3.51 12.76 -14.65
CA ASP A 111 -4.36 13.47 -13.71
C ASP A 111 -4.43 12.76 -12.34
N GLY A 112 -4.95 13.47 -11.34
CA GLY A 112 -5.23 12.91 -10.02
C GLY A 112 -4.00 12.24 -9.38
N PHE A 113 -4.10 10.92 -9.16
CA PHE A 113 -3.05 10.15 -8.49
C PHE A 113 -1.73 10.19 -9.26
N GLU A 114 -1.72 9.95 -10.59
CA GLU A 114 -0.48 9.72 -11.33
C GLU A 114 0.43 10.95 -11.34
N ARG A 115 -0.18 12.14 -11.46
CA ARG A 115 0.50 13.44 -11.43
C ARG A 115 0.99 13.78 -10.04
N SER A 116 0.14 13.73 -9.02
CA SER A 116 0.55 13.98 -7.63
C SER A 116 1.63 13.00 -7.18
N TYR A 117 1.56 11.75 -7.62
CA TYR A 117 2.55 10.73 -7.34
C TYR A 117 3.90 11.02 -8.01
N TYR A 118 3.89 11.47 -9.27
CA TYR A 118 5.10 11.95 -9.94
C TYR A 118 5.74 13.12 -9.19
N GLU A 119 4.95 14.13 -8.79
CA GLU A 119 5.46 15.30 -8.07
C GLU A 119 6.03 14.93 -6.69
N ALA A 120 5.37 14.04 -5.95
CA ALA A 120 5.87 13.54 -4.67
C ALA A 120 7.22 12.82 -4.82
N LEU A 121 7.40 12.01 -5.88
CA LEU A 121 8.67 11.36 -6.19
C LEU A 121 9.81 12.35 -6.48
N GLN A 122 9.52 13.49 -7.10
CA GLN A 122 10.54 14.51 -7.37
C GLN A 122 10.96 15.28 -6.10
N ARG A 123 10.04 15.39 -5.15
CA ARG A 123 10.18 16.29 -4.00
C ARG A 123 10.74 15.61 -2.76
N GLU A 124 10.44 14.33 -2.54
CA GLU A 124 10.74 13.63 -1.29
C GLU A 124 11.52 12.33 -1.53
N PRO A 125 12.82 12.25 -1.15
CA PRO A 125 13.64 11.06 -1.31
C PRO A 125 13.06 9.80 -0.66
N ASP A 126 12.39 9.93 0.49
CA ASP A 126 11.77 8.79 1.19
C ASP A 126 10.67 8.12 0.36
N VAL A 127 9.96 8.90 -0.48
CA VAL A 127 8.94 8.37 -1.40
C VAL A 127 9.61 7.55 -2.50
N ILE A 128 10.78 7.96 -2.99
CA ILE A 128 11.56 7.22 -4.00
C ILE A 128 12.00 5.87 -3.43
N PHE A 129 12.55 5.84 -2.22
CA PHE A 129 12.97 4.59 -1.58
C PHE A 129 11.78 3.64 -1.38
N ALA A 130 10.66 4.14 -0.88
CA ALA A 130 9.46 3.33 -0.71
C ALA A 130 8.88 2.82 -2.04
N HIS A 131 8.93 3.64 -3.10
CA HIS A 131 8.54 3.23 -4.45
C HIS A 131 9.41 2.08 -4.97
N VAL A 132 10.73 2.16 -4.78
CA VAL A 132 11.67 1.12 -5.21
C VAL A 132 11.39 -0.20 -4.49
N GLU A 133 11.07 -0.19 -3.20
CA GLU A 133 10.70 -1.41 -2.48
C GLU A 133 9.45 -2.08 -3.07
N VAL A 134 8.43 -1.29 -3.43
CA VAL A 134 7.23 -1.84 -4.09
C VAL A 134 7.59 -2.40 -5.48
N LYS A 135 8.37 -1.66 -6.28
CA LYS A 135 8.78 -2.11 -7.62
C LYS A 135 9.58 -3.41 -7.57
N LYS A 136 10.49 -3.59 -6.59
CA LYS A 136 11.24 -4.84 -6.40
C LYS A 136 10.33 -6.05 -6.25
N LEU A 137 9.25 -5.92 -5.48
CA LEU A 137 8.27 -6.99 -5.28
C LEU A 137 7.41 -7.26 -6.52
N LEU A 138 7.11 -6.21 -7.30
CA LEU A 138 6.41 -6.31 -8.58
C LEU A 138 7.27 -6.93 -9.70
N THR A 139 8.60 -6.79 -9.66
CA THR A 139 9.52 -7.36 -10.66
C THR A 139 9.88 -8.82 -10.44
N LYS A 140 9.65 -9.37 -9.24
CA LYS A 140 9.80 -10.82 -8.94
C LYS A 140 8.77 -11.71 -9.69
N ILE A 141 8.24 -11.26 -10.84
CA ILE A 141 7.22 -11.94 -11.66
C ILE A 141 7.85 -12.56 -12.93
N ALA A 142 9.13 -12.31 -13.23
CA ALA A 142 9.75 -12.73 -14.49
C ALA A 142 10.92 -13.73 -14.35
N ALA A 143 10.94 -14.59 -13.33
CA ALA A 143 11.95 -15.65 -13.20
C ALA A 143 11.31 -16.99 -12.85
#